data_AF-A0A925FUS7-F1
#
_entry.id   AF-A0A925FUS7-F1
#
_cell.length_a   1.000
_cell.length_b   1.000
_cell.length_c   1.000
_cell.angle_alpha   90.00
_cell.angle_beta   90.00
_cell.angle_gamma   90.00
#
_symmetry.space_group_name_H-M   'P 1'
#
loop_
_entity.id
_entity.type
_entity.pdbx_description
1 polymer ?
#
loop_
_entity_poly.entity_id
_entity_poly.type
_entity_poly.pdbx_seq_one_letter_code
_entity_poly.pdbx_strand_id
1 'polypeptide(L)' 'MHIAIINGPNLNLLGKRETDIYGNMPF' A
#
# COMPACT_ATOMS: atom_id res chain seq x y z
N MET A 1 -9.15 16.05 -15.45
CA MET A 1 -7.78 16.14 -14.91
C MET A 1 -7.33 14.72 -14.58
N HIS A 2 -6.15 14.30 -15.01
CA HIS A 2 -5.60 12.97 -14.73
C HIS A 2 -4.36 13.13 -13.85
N ILE A 3 -4.44 12.64 -12.61
CA ILE A 3 -3.31 12.62 -11.68
C ILE A 3 -2.77 11.20 -11.65
N ALA A 4 -1.48 11.05 -11.93
CA ALA A 4 -0.80 9.78 -11.78
C ALA A 4 -0.43 9.55 -10.31
N ILE A 5 -0.73 8.36 -9.79
CA ILE A 5 -0.25 7.88 -8.49
C ILE A 5 0.75 6.76 -8.77
N ILE A 6 1.99 6.96 -8.34
CA ILE A 6 3.06 5.98 -8.49
C ILE A 6 3.40 5.47 -7.10
N ASN A 7 3.37 4.15 -6.95
CA ASN A 7 3.61 3.47 -5.70
C ASN A 7 5.05 2.99 -5.61
N GLY A 8 5.66 3.17 -4.43
CA GLY A 8 7.01 2.71 -4.14
C GLY A 8 7.12 1.19 -4.00
N PRO A 9 8.35 0.67 -3.91
CA PRO A 9 8.59 -0.76 -3.69
C PRO A 9 7.91 -1.23 -2.39
N ASN A 10 7.46 -2.48 -2.39
CA ASN A 10 6.85 -3.18 -1.26
C ASN A 10 5.44 -2.70 -0.84
N LEU A 11 4.86 -1.64 -1.43
CA LEU A 11 3.47 -1.25 -1.13
C LEU A 11 2.43 -2.30 -1.53
N ASN A 12 2.78 -3.20 -2.45
CA ASN A 12 1.97 -4.38 -2.80
C ASN A 12 1.75 -5.38 -1.63
N LEU A 13 2.39 -5.11 -0.48
CA LEU A 13 2.35 -5.94 0.72
C LEU A 13 1.53 -5.28 1.84
N LEU A 14 0.97 -4.09 1.59
CA LEU A 14 -0.04 -3.48 2.47
C LEU A 14 -1.22 -4.44 2.66
N GLY A 15 -1.74 -4.51 3.88
CA GLY A 15 -2.77 -5.48 4.27
C GLY A 15 -2.29 -6.94 4.35
N LYS A 16 -0.99 -7.21 4.13
CA LYS A 16 -0.40 -8.57 4.23
C LYS A 16 0.78 -8.67 5.20
N ARG A 17 1.63 -7.63 5.31
CA ARG A 17 2.79 -7.60 6.23
C ARG A 17 2.69 -6.44 7.21
N GLU A 18 3.19 -6.62 8.43
CA GLU A 18 3.18 -5.64 9.53
C GLU A 18 1.81 -4.93 9.62
N THR A 19 0.72 -5.71 9.66
CA THR A 19 -0.64 -5.15 9.59
C THR A 19 -1.04 -4.37 10.83
N ASP A 20 -0.36 -4.61 11.95
CA ASP A 20 -0.40 -3.80 13.17
C ASP A 20 0.20 -2.41 12.97
N ILE A 21 1.14 -2.25 12.03
CA ILE A 21 1.78 -0.96 11.70
C ILE A 21 1.08 -0.26 10.53
N TYR A 22 0.80 -0.97 9.44
CA TYR A 22 0.28 -0.38 8.20
C TYR A 22 -1.23 -0.55 7.99
N GLY A 23 -1.90 -1.24 8.91
CA GLY A 23 -3.31 -1.57 8.80
C GLY A 23 -3.59 -2.77 7.90
N ASN A 24 -4.86 -3.15 7.87
CA ASN A 24 -5.36 -4.31 7.12
C ASN A 24 -5.89 -3.96 5.73
N MET A 25 -5.72 -2.71 5.25
CA MET A 25 -6.21 -2.32 3.94
C MET A 25 -5.29 -2.87 2.85
N PRO A 26 -5.80 -3.69 1.92
CA PRO A 26 -4.99 -4.21 0.84
C PRO A 26 -4.61 -3.11 -0.15
N PHE A 27 -3.50 -3.35 -0.85
CA PHE A 27 -3.07 -2.56 -2.00
C PHE A 27 -3.97 -2.76 -3.22
#